data_AF-A0A556R5M6-F1
#
_entry.id   AF-A0A556R5M6-F1
#
_cell.length_a   1.000
_cell.length_b   1.000
_cell.length_c   1.000
_cell.angle_alpha   90.00
_cell.angle_beta   90.00
_cell.angle_gamma   90.00
#
_symmetry.space_group_name_H-M   'P 1'
#
loop_
_entity.id
_entity.type
_entity.pdbx_description
1 polymer ?
#
loop_
_entity_poly.entity_id
_entity_poly.type
_entity_poly.pdbx_seq_one_letter_code
_entity_poly.pdbx_strand_id
1 'polypeptide(L)'
;MTVEGDEKNEYLARTSKDHGFEVCVQHLVMTGCLDAAFAGRLAGYLYDQDQADMGLDTGLLHDIGKYSEEFQRMIREAYDEQ
;
A
#
# COMPACT_ATOMS: atom_id res chain seq x y z
N MET A 1 -8.86 18.38 4.46
CA MET A 1 -8.83 19.26 3.27
C MET A 1 -7.41 19.24 2.77
N THR A 2 -7.11 18.37 1.81
CA THR A 2 -5.87 18.45 1.03
C THR A 2 -6.04 19.57 0.02
N VAL A 3 -5.03 20.44 -0.05
CA VAL A 3 -5.02 21.60 -0.94
C VAL A 3 -4.63 21.09 -2.33
N GLU A 4 -5.40 21.42 -3.36
CA GLU A 4 -5.07 21.10 -4.77
C GLU A 4 -3.63 21.55 -5.05
N GLY A 5 -2.71 20.58 -5.13
CA GLY A 5 -1.26 20.81 -5.20
C GLY A 5 -0.42 19.78 -4.44
N ASP A 6 -0.91 19.23 -3.32
CA ASP A 6 -0.18 18.21 -2.53
C ASP A 6 -0.15 16.82 -3.20
N GLU A 7 -1.14 16.51 -4.05
CA GLU A 7 -1.24 15.23 -4.76
C GLU A 7 -0.04 14.93 -5.68
N LYS A 8 0.73 15.94 -6.08
CA LYS A 8 1.97 15.77 -6.86
C LYS A 8 3.16 15.31 -6.01
N ASN A 9 3.13 15.54 -4.70
CA ASN A 9 4.22 15.20 -3.79
C ASN A 9 4.00 13.86 -3.06
N GLU A 10 2.80 13.28 -3.17
CA GLU A 10 2.50 11.98 -2.56
C GLU A 10 2.92 10.81 -3.46
N TYR A 11 3.40 9.73 -2.83
CA TYR A 11 3.62 8.46 -3.51
C TYR A 11 2.30 7.71 -3.62
N LEU A 12 1.86 7.42 -4.85
CA LEU A 12 0.60 6.76 -5.14
C LEU A 12 0.79 5.25 -5.23
N ALA A 13 -0.05 4.49 -4.53
CA ALA A 13 -0.17 3.05 -4.66
C ALA A 13 -1.09 2.64 -5.81
N ARG A 14 -2.15 3.42 -6.04
CA ARG A 14 -3.17 3.17 -7.07
C ARG A 14 -3.72 4.48 -7.61
N THR A 15 -4.09 4.49 -8.88
CA THR A 15 -4.89 5.54 -9.52
C THR A 15 -6.04 4.91 -10.30
N SER A 16 -7.19 5.60 -10.37
CA SER A 16 -8.38 5.17 -11.11
C SER A 16 -9.27 6.37 -11.38
N LYS A 17 -9.78 6.52 -12.61
CA LYS A 17 -10.75 7.59 -12.93
C LYS A 17 -12.05 7.49 -12.15
N ASP A 18 -12.55 6.28 -11.96
CA ASP A 18 -13.85 6.05 -11.31
C ASP A 18 -13.76 6.07 -9.78
N HIS A 19 -12.57 5.82 -9.22
CA HIS A 19 -12.37 5.57 -7.79
C HIS A 19 -11.31 6.47 -7.13
N GLY A 20 -10.73 7.41 -7.87
CA GLY A 20 -9.67 8.29 -7.36
C GLY A 20 -8.32 7.59 -7.18
N PHE A 21 -7.51 8.12 -6.28
CA PHE A 21 -6.17 7.60 -5.99
C PHE A 21 -6.08 7.01 -4.58
N GLU A 22 -5.05 6.20 -4.38
CA GLU A 22 -4.69 5.63 -3.09
C GLU A 22 -3.21 5.92 -2.82
N VAL A 23 -2.90 6.38 -1.61
CA VAL A 23 -1.53 6.76 -1.21
C VAL A 23 -0.78 5.54 -0.67
N CYS A 24 0.50 5.39 -1.05
CA CYS A 24 1.36 4.29 -0.63
C CYS A 24 1.35 4.03 0.88
N VAL A 25 1.48 5.07 1.71
CA VAL A 25 1.52 4.88 3.17
C VAL A 25 0.22 4.28 3.71
N GLN A 26 -0.94 4.70 3.17
CA GLN A 26 -2.25 4.20 3.61
C GLN A 26 -2.44 2.76 3.14
N HIS A 27 -2.06 2.48 1.89
CA HIS A 27 -2.10 1.16 1.30
C HIS A 27 -1.26 0.15 2.09
N LEU A 28 0.02 0.47 2.31
CA LEU A 28 0.97 -0.40 2.98
C LEU A 28 0.57 -0.69 4.44
N VAL A 29 0.08 0.31 5.17
CA VAL A 29 -0.42 0.10 6.53
C VAL A 29 -1.64 -0.84 6.52
N MET A 30 -2.57 -0.66 5.58
CA MET A 30 -3.73 -1.54 5.44
C MET A 30 -3.32 -2.98 5.11
N THR A 31 -2.43 -3.17 4.13
CA THR A 31 -1.96 -4.50 3.74
C THR A 31 -1.14 -5.16 4.84
N GLY A 32 -0.28 -4.42 5.53
CA GLY A 32 0.47 -4.90 6.70
C GLY A 32 -0.45 -5.42 7.81
N CYS A 33 -1.46 -4.63 8.21
CA CYS A 33 -2.41 -5.07 9.23
C CYS A 33 -3.24 -6.29 8.78
N LEU A 34 -3.60 -6.36 7.50
CA LEU A 34 -4.34 -7.50 6.95
C LEU A 34 -3.48 -8.77 6.98
N ASP A 35 -2.24 -8.67 6.51
CA ASP A 35 -1.33 -9.81 6.37
C ASP A 35 -0.91 -10.35 7.75
N ALA A 36 -0.67 -9.47 8.73
CA ALA A 36 -0.49 -9.86 10.14
C ALA A 36 -1.70 -10.63 10.70
N ALA A 37 -2.92 -10.16 10.42
CA ALA A 37 -4.15 -10.82 10.87
C ALA A 37 -4.37 -12.18 10.19
N PHE A 38 -3.97 -12.32 8.92
CA PHE A 38 -4.00 -13.59 8.19
C PHE A 38 -2.96 -14.58 8.71
N ALA A 39 -1.71 -14.15 8.89
CA ALA A 39 -0.64 -14.96 9.44
C ALA A 39 -1.02 -15.52 10.82
N GLY A 40 -1.55 -14.67 11.71
CA GLY A 40 -2.04 -15.09 13.03
C GLY A 40 -3.27 -16.00 13.04
N ARG A 41 -4.00 -16.13 11.91
CA ARG A 41 -5.17 -17.04 11.79
C ARG A 41 -4.86 -18.36 11.09
N LEU A 42 -3.82 -18.42 10.26
CA LEU A 42 -3.46 -19.62 9.51
C LEU A 42 -2.91 -20.73 10.42
N ALA A 43 -2.27 -20.39 11.52
CA ALA A 43 -1.87 -21.34 12.57
C ALA A 43 -3.01 -21.51 13.60
N GLY A 44 -4.06 -22.26 13.23
CA GLY A 44 -5.37 -22.34 13.90
C GLY A 44 -5.46 -22.64 15.42
N TYR A 45 -4.37 -22.67 16.20
CA TYR A 45 -4.38 -22.86 17.65
C TYR A 45 -3.31 -22.06 18.43
N LEU A 46 -2.43 -21.31 17.78
CA LEU A 46 -1.40 -20.50 18.44
C LEU A 46 -1.34 -19.16 17.71
N TYR A 47 -1.72 -18.09 18.40
CA TYR A 47 -1.30 -16.76 17.98
C TYR A 47 0.21 -16.72 18.20
N ASP A 48 0.97 -17.00 17.14
CA ASP A 48 2.41 -16.85 17.16
C ASP A 48 2.73 -15.40 16.79
N GLN A 49 3.16 -14.64 17.79
CA GLN A 49 3.49 -13.23 17.61
C GLN A 49 4.58 -13.06 16.53
N ASP A 50 5.51 -14.01 16.42
CA ASP A 50 6.57 -13.97 15.40
C ASP A 50 5.99 -14.09 13.99
N GLN A 51 4.92 -14.85 13.80
CA GLN A 51 4.23 -14.96 12.50
C GLN A 51 3.41 -13.72 12.17
N ALA A 52 2.75 -13.13 13.18
CA ALA A 52 2.03 -11.88 13.00
C ALA A 52 2.97 -10.72 12.63
N ASP A 53 4.14 -10.65 13.28
CA ASP A 53 5.17 -9.66 13.00
C ASP A 53 5.79 -9.87 11.61
N MET A 54 6.07 -11.12 11.22
CA MET A 54 6.51 -11.42 9.84
C MET A 54 5.46 -11.00 8.81
N GLY A 55 4.17 -11.29 9.05
CA GLY A 55 3.07 -10.87 8.17
C GLY A 55 2.96 -9.35 8.07
N LEU A 56 3.14 -8.65 9.20
CA LEU A 56 3.15 -7.19 9.22
C LEU A 56 4.29 -6.63 8.35
N ASP A 57 5.50 -7.13 8.54
CA ASP A 57 6.68 -6.70 7.79
C ASP A 57 6.56 -7.00 6.29
N THR A 58 6.06 -8.18 5.91
CA THR A 58 5.85 -8.52 4.51
C THR A 58 4.80 -7.62 3.87
N GLY A 59 3.67 -7.41 4.54
CA GLY A 59 2.59 -6.56 4.03
C GLY A 59 2.98 -5.08 3.93
N LEU A 60 3.81 -4.57 4.84
CA LEU A 60 4.32 -3.19 4.82
C LEU A 60 5.35 -2.95 3.70
N LEU A 61 6.09 -3.98 3.29
CA LEU A 61 7.21 -3.82 2.37
C LEU A 61 6.92 -4.35 0.96
N HIS A 62 5.82 -5.07 0.74
CA HIS A 62 5.53 -5.74 -0.53
C HIS A 62 5.56 -4.79 -1.74
N ASP A 63 5.13 -3.54 -1.53
CA ASP A 63 5.02 -2.50 -2.55
C ASP A 63 6.03 -1.36 -2.36
N ILE A 64 7.13 -1.60 -1.65
CA ILE A 64 8.18 -0.58 -1.43
C ILE A 64 8.74 -0.01 -2.74
N GLY A 65 8.73 -0.80 -3.83
CA GLY A 65 9.14 -0.36 -5.15
C GLY A 65 8.30 0.79 -5.73
N LYS A 66 7.09 1.03 -5.20
CA LYS A 66 6.24 2.15 -5.60
C LYS A 66 6.78 3.51 -5.15
N TYR A 67 7.75 3.54 -4.23
CA TYR A 67 8.49 4.75 -3.86
C TYR A 67 9.56 5.16 -4.89
N SER A 68 9.60 4.55 -6.07
CA SER A 68 10.48 4.93 -7.17
C SER A 68 9.89 6.02 -8.05
N GLU A 69 10.76 6.87 -8.62
CA GLU A 69 10.35 7.91 -9.58
C GLU A 69 9.75 7.28 -10.85
N GLU A 70 10.30 6.16 -11.30
CA GLU A 70 9.83 5.46 -12.50
C GLU A 70 8.41 4.93 -12.34
N PHE A 71 8.08 4.33 -11.19
CA PHE A 71 6.74 3.84 -10.92
C PHE A 71 5.75 5.01 -10.81
N GLN A 72 6.11 6.07 -10.08
CA GLN A 72 5.25 7.25 -9.92
C GLN A 72 4.98 7.96 -11.24
N ARG A 73 5.97 8.03 -12.14
CA ARG A 73 5.75 8.55 -13.49
C ARG A 73 4.73 7.69 -14.25
N MET A 74 4.96 6.38 -14.31
CA MET A 74 4.10 5.44 -15.04
C MET A 74 2.65 5.47 -14.56
N ILE A 75 2.41 5.47 -13.24
CA ILE A 75 1.04 5.41 -12.70
C ILE A 75 0.27 6.72 -12.88
N ARG A 76 0.97 7.85 -12.97
CA ARG A 76 0.38 9.17 -13.25
C ARG A 76 0.09 9.34 -14.74
N GLU A 77 0.99 8.92 -15.61
CA GLU A 77 0.75 8.88 -17.06
C GLU A 77 -0.46 8.01 -17.40
N ALA A 78 -0.57 6.82 -16.78
CA ALA A 78 -1.71 5.93 -16.97
C ALA A 78 -3.06 6.51 -16.50
N TYR A 79 -3.04 7.47 -15.56
CA TYR A 79 -4.24 8.17 -15.11
C TYR A 79 -4.66 9.27 -16.10
N ASP A 80 -3.68 9.99 -16.67
CA ASP A 80 -3.92 11.07 -17.63
C ASP A 80 -4.37 10.55 -19.01
N GLU A 81 -4.00 9.31 -19.38
CA GLU A 81 -4.37 8.66 -20.66
C GLU A 81 -5.75 7.99 -20.67
N GLN A 82 -6.28 7.61 -19.50
CA GLN A 82 -7.64 7.05 -19.37
C GLN A 82 -8.67 8.14 -19.61
#